data_AF-A0A9E1YKS2-F1
#
_entry.id   AF-A0A9E1YKS2-F1
#
_cell.length_a   1.000
_cell.length_b   1.000
_cell.length_c   1.000
_cell.angle_alpha   90.00
_cell.angle_beta   90.00
_cell.angle_gamma   90.00
#
_symmetry.space_group_name_H-M   'P 1'
#
loop_
_entity.id
_entity.type
_entity.pdbx_description
1 polymer ?
#
loop_
_entity_poly.entity_id
_entity_poly.type
_entity_poly.pdbx_seq_one_letter_code
_entity_poly.pdbx_strand_id
1 'polypeptide(L)'
;VKWFRGKTNLHSVWDTKMIESFNMTYTELSDNLDYFSKNQKEAIQKGTVIDWVNESRELAMMVYDSAKIDQNLSYRYMYDHFSTVKTQLKKGGLRLAKVLNELFG
;
A
#
# COMPACT_ATOMS: atom_id res chain seq x y z
N VAL A 1 11.08 -12.01 -9.99
CA VAL A 1 9.83 -12.73 -9.61
C VAL A 1 8.99 -12.95 -10.87
N LYS A 2 7.95 -13.76 -10.77
CA LYS A 2 6.89 -13.88 -11.78
C LYS A 2 5.55 -13.54 -11.12
N TRP A 3 4.61 -12.99 -11.87
CA TRP A 3 3.24 -12.75 -11.44
C TRP A 3 2.31 -13.57 -12.33
N PHE A 4 1.62 -14.56 -11.78
CA PHE A 4 0.82 -15.52 -12.54
C PHE A 4 1.58 -16.08 -13.77
N ARG A 5 2.81 -16.55 -13.53
CA ARG A 5 3.76 -17.09 -14.52
C ARG A 5 4.35 -16.06 -15.50
N GLY A 6 3.82 -14.84 -15.57
CA GLY A 6 4.38 -13.75 -16.37
C GLY A 6 5.63 -13.14 -15.72
N LYS A 7 6.70 -12.95 -16.50
CA LYS A 7 7.94 -12.32 -16.01
C LYS A 7 7.67 -10.87 -15.59
N THR A 8 8.15 -10.48 -14.42
CA THR A 8 8.03 -9.10 -13.91
C THR A 8 9.06 -8.85 -12.80
N ASN A 9 8.97 -7.71 -12.13
CA ASN A 9 9.77 -7.38 -10.95
C ASN A 9 8.84 -7.16 -9.74
N LEU A 10 9.39 -7.22 -8.53
CA LEU A 10 8.59 -7.13 -7.30
C LEU A 10 7.93 -5.76 -7.14
N HIS A 11 8.62 -4.70 -7.54
CA HIS A 11 8.10 -3.33 -7.48
C HIS A 11 6.81 -3.19 -8.31
N SER A 12 6.80 -3.66 -9.56
CA SER A 12 5.60 -3.68 -10.41
C SER A 12 4.46 -4.53 -9.86
N VAL A 13 4.76 -5.56 -9.05
CA VAL A 13 3.72 -6.34 -8.37
C VAL A 13 2.97 -5.46 -7.36
N TRP A 14 3.69 -4.64 -6.60
CA TRP A 14 3.14 -3.76 -5.57
C TRP A 14 2.49 -2.49 -6.14
N ASP A 15 3.12 -1.85 -7.12
CA ASP A 15 2.63 -0.59 -7.70
C ASP A 15 1.37 -0.75 -8.54
N THR A 16 1.18 -1.93 -9.15
CA THR A 16 0.18 -2.09 -10.21
C THR A 16 -0.51 -3.44 -10.13
N LYS A 17 0.23 -4.55 -10.23
CA LYS A 17 -0.40 -5.85 -10.53
C LYS A 17 -1.31 -6.36 -9.42
N MET A 18 -0.96 -6.16 -8.14
CA MET A 18 -1.85 -6.54 -7.04
C MET A 18 -3.13 -5.71 -7.02
N ILE A 19 -3.03 -4.40 -7.30
CA ILE A 19 -4.16 -3.47 -7.29
C ILE A 19 -5.11 -3.80 -8.44
N GLU A 20 -4.58 -3.96 -9.65
CA GLU A 20 -5.37 -4.27 -10.85
C GLU A 20 -5.97 -5.69 -10.83
N SER A 21 -5.37 -6.64 -10.10
CA SER A 21 -5.87 -8.02 -10.03
C SER A 21 -7.25 -8.13 -9.36
N PHE A 22 -7.66 -7.14 -8.56
CA PHE A 22 -9.02 -7.06 -8.01
C PHE A 22 -10.04 -6.51 -9.02
N ASN A 23 -9.58 -5.88 -10.10
CA ASN A 23 -10.41 -5.29 -11.15
C ASN A 23 -11.52 -4.35 -10.60
N MET A 24 -11.19 -3.63 -9.53
CA MET A 24 -12.05 -2.62 -8.93
C MET A 24 -11.82 -1.27 -9.59
N THR A 25 -12.90 -0.51 -9.79
CA THR A 25 -12.81 0.92 -10.07
C THR A 25 -12.18 1.66 -8.88
N TYR A 26 -11.70 2.88 -9.10
CA TYR A 26 -11.12 3.68 -8.02
C TYR A 26 -12.13 3.95 -6.88
N THR A 27 -13.42 4.10 -7.20
CA THR A 27 -14.49 4.28 -6.22
C THR A 27 -14.67 3.02 -5.38
N GLU A 28 -14.80 1.86 -6.03
CA GLU A 28 -14.93 0.59 -5.33
C GLU A 28 -13.70 0.31 -4.46
N LEU A 29 -12.50 0.59 -4.96
CA LEU A 29 -11.29 0.44 -4.17
C LEU A 29 -11.31 1.34 -2.94
N SER A 30 -11.70 2.61 -3.09
CA SER A 30 -11.82 3.59 -2.00
C SER A 30 -12.82 3.14 -0.93
N ASP A 31 -13.98 2.63 -1.35
CA ASP A 31 -15.04 2.15 -0.45
C ASP A 31 -14.64 0.87 0.29
N ASN A 32 -13.73 0.07 -0.29
CA ASN A 32 -13.20 -1.16 0.30
C ASN A 32 -11.88 -0.97 1.10
N LEU A 33 -11.40 0.27 1.25
CA LEU A 33 -10.25 0.56 2.11
C LEU A 33 -10.59 0.37 3.60
N ASP A 34 -9.55 0.13 4.39
CA ASP A 34 -9.71 -0.14 5.82
C ASP A 34 -10.33 1.07 6.57
N TYR A 35 -11.22 0.76 7.51
CA TYR A 35 -11.81 1.75 8.41
C TYR A 35 -10.81 2.12 9.51
N PHE A 36 -10.63 3.42 9.73
CA PHE A 36 -9.90 3.96 10.88
C PHE A 36 -10.83 4.84 11.71
N SER A 37 -10.84 4.61 13.02
CA SER A 37 -11.45 5.50 14.00
C SER A 37 -10.82 6.89 13.96
N LYS A 38 -11.48 7.89 14.56
CA LYS A 38 -10.94 9.25 14.65
C LYS A 38 -9.53 9.28 15.26
N ASN A 39 -9.33 8.58 16.37
CA ASN A 39 -8.04 8.52 17.05
C ASN A 39 -6.94 7.87 16.19
N GLN A 40 -7.29 6.84 15.40
CA GLN A 40 -6.35 6.21 14.47
C GLN A 40 -5.99 7.15 13.32
N LYS A 41 -6.96 7.90 12.77
CA LYS A 41 -6.69 8.91 11.73
C LYS A 41 -5.74 9.98 12.23
N GLU A 42 -6.01 10.54 13.40
CA GLU A 42 -5.13 11.53 14.04
C GLU A 42 -3.73 10.96 14.27
N ALA A 43 -3.61 9.70 14.73
CA ALA A 43 -2.32 9.05 14.91
C ALA A 43 -1.55 8.86 13.59
N ILE A 44 -2.21 8.42 12.52
CA ILE A 44 -1.60 8.24 11.19
C ILE A 44 -1.09 9.56 10.60
N GLN A 45 -1.83 10.64 10.87
CA GLN A 45 -1.52 11.98 10.40
C GLN A 45 -0.43 12.67 11.23
N LYS A 46 -0.08 12.17 12.43
CA LYS A 46 1.04 12.71 13.20
C LYS A 46 2.38 12.48 12.48
N GLY A 47 3.37 13.28 12.87
CA GLY A 47 4.72 13.25 12.30
C GLY A 47 4.87 14.09 11.04
N THR A 48 6.09 14.02 10.51
CA THR A 48 6.58 14.72 9.33
C THR A 48 6.60 13.79 8.12
N VAL A 49 6.80 14.36 6.93
CA VAL A 49 7.02 13.56 5.70
C VAL A 49 8.19 12.60 5.86
N ILE A 50 9.25 12.99 6.58
CA ILE A 50 10.41 12.12 6.82
C ILE A 50 10.04 10.91 7.69
N ASP A 51 9.21 11.10 8.71
CA ASP A 51 8.71 9.99 9.53
C ASP A 51 7.92 8.98 8.69
N TRP A 52 7.08 9.49 7.77
CA TRP A 52 6.25 8.67 6.89
C TRP A 52 7.08 7.91 5.83
N VAL A 53 8.17 8.52 5.35
CA VAL A 53 9.13 7.87 4.45
C VAL A 53 9.87 6.76 5.19
N ASN A 54 10.30 6.99 6.43
CA ASN A 54 10.98 5.98 7.23
C ASN A 54 10.07 4.77 7.53
N GLU A 55 8.81 5.00 7.89
CA GLU A 55 7.82 3.93 8.04
C GLU A 55 7.64 3.12 6.74
N SER A 56 7.56 3.81 5.60
CA SER A 56 7.41 3.14 4.29
C SER A 56 8.66 2.33 3.92
N ARG A 57 9.85 2.80 4.32
CA ARG A 57 11.12 2.10 4.11
C ARG A 57 11.17 0.79 4.90
N GLU A 58 10.72 0.77 6.15
CA GLU A 58 10.65 -0.46 6.95
C GLU A 58 9.75 -1.51 6.30
N LEU A 59 8.56 -1.10 5.82
CA LEU A 59 7.66 -1.98 5.08
C LEU A 59 8.31 -2.48 3.79
N ALA A 60 8.98 -1.60 3.04
CA ALA A 60 9.67 -1.99 1.82
C ALA A 60 10.72 -3.09 2.07
N MET A 61 11.49 -3.00 3.16
CA MET A 61 12.45 -4.03 3.54
C MET A 61 11.75 -5.39 3.77
N MET A 62 10.67 -5.41 4.55
CA MET A 62 9.88 -6.63 4.79
C MET A 62 9.31 -7.22 3.49
N VAL A 63 8.91 -6.37 2.55
CA VAL A 63 8.39 -6.79 1.24
C VAL A 63 9.47 -7.42 0.37
N TYR A 64 10.67 -6.81 0.30
CA TYR A 64 11.77 -7.39 -0.46
C TYR A 64 12.22 -8.74 0.11
N ASP A 65 12.15 -8.91 1.43
CA ASP A 65 12.45 -10.18 2.10
C ASP A 65 11.35 -11.24 1.91
N SER A 66 10.14 -10.87 1.49
CA SER A 66 9.01 -11.79 1.34
C SER A 66 8.99 -12.60 0.04
N ALA A 67 9.90 -12.32 -0.90
CA ALA A 67 9.94 -12.99 -2.20
C ALA A 67 11.37 -13.34 -2.64
N LYS A 68 11.51 -14.50 -3.30
CA LYS A 68 12.79 -14.95 -3.89
C LYS A 68 12.88 -14.61 -5.37
N ILE A 69 14.11 -14.57 -5.89
CA ILE A 69 14.37 -14.46 -7.33
C ILE A 69 13.60 -15.58 -8.06
N ASP A 70 12.96 -15.21 -9.18
CA ASP A 70 12.13 -16.09 -10.01
C ASP A 70 10.97 -16.84 -9.36
N GLN A 71 10.66 -16.58 -8.08
CA GLN A 71 9.47 -17.10 -7.43
C GLN A 71 8.21 -16.65 -8.19
N ASN A 72 7.29 -17.59 -8.41
CA ASN A 72 5.98 -17.30 -8.98
C ASN A 72 5.01 -16.84 -7.89
N LEU A 73 4.78 -15.54 -7.84
CA LEU A 73 3.78 -14.90 -6.98
C LEU A 73 2.41 -15.01 -7.66
N SER A 74 1.39 -15.32 -6.85
CA SER A 74 0.03 -15.57 -7.30
C SER A 74 -0.96 -15.26 -6.17
N TYR A 75 -2.14 -15.89 -6.17
CA TYR A 75 -3.20 -15.68 -5.18
C TYR A 75 -2.73 -15.70 -3.72
N ARG A 76 -1.79 -16.59 -3.34
CA ARG A 76 -1.32 -16.64 -1.96
C ARG A 76 -0.60 -15.36 -1.54
N TYR A 77 0.32 -14.88 -2.38
CA TYR A 77 1.05 -13.64 -2.14
C TYR A 77 0.08 -12.44 -2.06
N MET A 78 -0.92 -12.42 -2.95
CA MET A 78 -1.98 -11.41 -2.90
C MET A 78 -2.75 -11.46 -1.56
N TYR A 79 -3.17 -12.65 -1.13
CA TYR A 79 -3.89 -12.83 0.14
C TYR A 79 -3.07 -12.35 1.34
N ASP A 80 -1.78 -12.67 1.38
CA ASP A 80 -0.90 -12.33 2.51
C ASP A 80 -0.57 -10.82 2.57
N HIS A 81 -0.51 -10.14 1.42
CA HIS A 81 0.03 -8.77 1.35
C HIS A 81 -0.98 -7.68 0.97
N PHE A 82 -2.14 -8.01 0.42
CA PHE A 82 -3.07 -6.98 -0.07
C PHE A 82 -3.66 -6.11 1.05
N SER A 83 -3.80 -6.64 2.26
CA SER A 83 -4.16 -5.84 3.44
C SER A 83 -3.17 -4.69 3.68
N THR A 84 -1.88 -4.94 3.47
CA THR A 84 -0.82 -3.91 3.58
C THR A 84 -0.99 -2.84 2.52
N VAL A 85 -1.30 -3.23 1.27
CA VAL A 85 -1.59 -2.29 0.18
C VAL A 85 -2.75 -1.37 0.54
N LYS A 86 -3.88 -1.93 1.00
CA LYS A 86 -5.06 -1.14 1.42
C LYS A 86 -4.73 -0.17 2.55
N THR A 87 -4.01 -0.64 3.57
CA THR A 87 -3.58 0.20 4.69
C THR A 87 -2.68 1.35 4.21
N GLN A 88 -1.71 1.09 3.32
CA GLN A 88 -0.82 2.14 2.81
C GLN A 88 -1.55 3.16 1.92
N LEU A 89 -2.47 2.72 1.06
CA LEU A 89 -3.34 3.62 0.28
C LEU A 89 -4.15 4.55 1.20
N LYS A 90 -4.73 4.00 2.27
CA LYS A 90 -5.50 4.78 3.24
C LYS A 90 -4.65 5.78 4.01
N LYS A 91 -3.46 5.36 4.47
CA LYS A 91 -2.50 6.26 5.12
C LYS A 91 -2.07 7.39 4.19
N GLY A 92 -1.77 7.08 2.93
CA GLY A 92 -1.42 8.06 1.91
C GLY A 92 -2.50 9.13 1.73
N GLY A 93 -3.76 8.71 1.59
CA GLY A 93 -4.89 9.64 1.47
C GLY A 93 -5.07 10.55 2.70
N LEU A 94 -4.95 10.00 3.92
CA LEU A 94 -5.06 10.78 5.16
C LEU A 94 -3.92 11.80 5.32
N ARG A 95 -2.69 11.40 4.95
CA ARG A 95 -1.50 12.26 5.01
C ARG A 95 -1.56 13.36 3.96
N LEU A 96 -2.00 13.05 2.75
CA LEU A 96 -2.25 14.05 1.72
C LEU A 96 -3.29 15.08 2.18
N ALA A 97 -4.41 14.63 2.74
CA ALA A 97 -5.43 15.53 3.28
C ALA A 97 -4.88 16.44 4.39
N LYS A 98 -4.02 15.92 5.28
CA LYS A 98 -3.33 16.73 6.29
C LYS A 98 -2.48 17.82 5.63
N VAL A 99 -1.59 17.45 4.71
CA VAL A 99 -0.67 18.40 4.06
C VAL A 99 -1.44 19.50 3.33
N LEU A 100 -2.51 19.14 2.62
CA LEU A 100 -3.34 20.12 1.93
C LEU A 100 -4.05 21.07 2.91
N ASN A 101 -4.59 20.55 4.01
CA ASN A 101 -5.22 21.38 5.03
C ASN A 101 -4.23 22.31 5.74
N GLU A 102 -2.99 21.87 5.98
CA GLU A 102 -1.95 22.72 6.57
C GLU A 102 -1.51 23.85 5.62
N LEU A 103 -1.61 23.64 4.31
CA LEU A 103 -1.21 24.63 3.29
C LEU A 103 -2.33 25.61 2.93
N PHE A 104 -3.59 25.18 2.98
CA PHE A 104 -4.71 25.93 2.40
C PHE A 104 -5.93 26.12 3.34
N GLY A 105 -5.95 25.47 4.50
CA GLY A 105 -7.04 25.57 5.49
C GLY A 105 -6.77 26.67 6.51
#